data_AF-A0A850H1Y5-F1
#
_entry.id   AF-A0A850H1Y5-F1
#
_cell.length_a   1.000
_cell.length_b   1.000
_cell.length_c   1.000
_cell.angle_alpha   90.00
_cell.angle_beta   90.00
_cell.angle_gamma   90.00
#
_symmetry.space_group_name_H-M   'P 1'
#
loop_
_entity.id
_entity.type
_entity.pdbx_description
1 polymer ?
#
loop_
_entity_poly.entity_id
_entity_poly.type
_entity_poly.pdbx_seq_one_letter_code
_entity_poly.pdbx_strand_id
1 'polypeptide(L)'
;MFEHVGRPQFATFFRCCANMLTDDGVMLLHTIGRIGTPGTTDAFTRKYIFPGGYIPALSETVAASEKYRLIASDVEMLRLHYARTLRAWYANCEANRERIEAMFDARFYRMWTFYLAGATAAFEHGGMCNYQIQYCRDRRALPLTRRYVGEAEGALRGRWGNLSGRVS
;
A
#
# COMPACT_ATOMS: atom_id res chain seq x y z
N MET A 1 1.20 4.62 4.81
CA MET A 1 2.04 5.28 5.84
C MET A 1 3.45 5.52 5.31
N PHE A 2 4.11 4.51 4.72
CA PHE A 2 5.52 4.58 4.32
C PHE A 2 5.74 5.59 3.18
N GLU A 3 4.72 5.78 2.34
CA GLU A 3 4.65 6.80 1.30
C GLU A 3 4.79 8.24 1.84
N HIS A 4 4.53 8.43 3.13
CA HIS A 4 4.61 9.74 3.81
C HIS A 4 5.86 9.88 4.68
N VAL A 5 6.70 8.85 4.79
CA VAL A 5 7.96 8.91 5.54
C VAL A 5 8.98 9.81 4.83
N GLY A 6 8.98 9.76 3.50
CA GLY A 6 9.96 10.44 2.66
C GLY A 6 11.31 9.73 2.65
N ARG A 7 11.92 9.66 1.46
CA ARG A 7 13.16 8.91 1.22
C ARG A 7 14.31 9.19 2.22
N PRO A 8 14.57 10.43 2.67
CA PRO A 8 15.64 10.69 3.65
C PRO A 8 15.45 9.95 4.98
N GLN A 9 14.21 9.58 5.33
CA GLN A 9 13.88 8.94 6.61
C GLN A 9 13.70 7.43 6.54
N PHE A 10 13.91 6.78 5.38
CA PHE A 10 13.76 5.33 5.27
C PHE A 10 14.67 4.56 6.23
N ALA A 11 15.91 5.05 6.42
CA ALA A 11 16.85 4.47 7.37
C ALA A 11 16.31 4.53 8.81
N THR A 12 15.81 5.70 9.22
CA THR A 12 15.19 5.91 10.53
C THR A 12 13.97 5.00 10.71
N PHE A 13 13.11 4.91 9.70
CA PHE A 13 11.92 4.07 9.71
C PHE A 13 12.27 2.60 9.96
N PHE A 14 13.15 2.01 9.13
CA PHE A 14 13.50 0.59 9.29
C PHE A 14 14.28 0.29 10.56
N ARG A 15 15.09 1.24 11.06
CA ARG A 15 15.70 1.11 12.39
C ARG A 15 14.65 1.02 13.48
N CYS A 16 13.65 1.89 13.46
CA CYS A 16 12.57 1.86 14.46
C CYS A 16 11.77 0.56 14.37
N CYS A 17 11.41 0.10 13.17
CA CYS A 17 10.76 -1.20 12.97
C CYS A 17 11.59 -2.35 13.56
N ALA A 18 12.89 -2.39 13.27
CA ALA A 18 13.79 -3.41 13.80
C ALA A 18 13.88 -3.40 15.34
N ASN A 19 13.85 -2.23 15.96
CA ASN A 19 13.90 -2.09 17.43
C ASN A 19 12.59 -2.49 18.13
N MET A 20 11.46 -2.50 17.41
CA MET A 20 10.16 -2.91 17.95
C MET A 20 9.89 -4.41 17.81
N LEU A 21 10.67 -5.13 17.02
CA LEU A 21 10.50 -6.57 16.81
C LEU A 21 11.33 -7.36 17.84
N THR A 22 10.77 -8.48 18.29
CA THR A 22 11.53 -9.55 18.98
C THR A 22 12.57 -10.16 18.02
N ASP A 23 13.50 -10.94 18.55
CA ASP A 23 14.54 -11.59 17.75
C ASP A 23 14.00 -12.58 16.70
N ASP A 24 12.82 -13.15 16.94
CA ASP A 24 12.04 -13.99 16.03
C ASP A 24 10.85 -13.25 15.38
N GLY A 25 10.80 -11.92 15.53
CA GLY A 25 9.68 -11.10 15.09
C GLY A 25 9.54 -11.03 13.56
N VAL A 26 8.29 -10.89 13.12
CA VAL A 26 7.90 -10.77 11.71
C VAL A 26 7.11 -9.48 11.51
N MET A 27 7.43 -8.75 10.43
CA MET A 27 6.74 -7.53 10.03
C MET A 27 6.19 -7.69 8.61
N LEU A 28 4.98 -7.17 8.37
CA LEU A 28 4.44 -6.98 7.03
C LEU A 28 4.37 -5.49 6.72
N LEU A 29 5.16 -5.02 5.76
CA LEU A 29 5.08 -3.66 5.24
C LEU A 29 4.16 -3.64 4.01
N HIS A 30 2.99 -3.02 4.14
CA HIS A 30 2.09 -2.73 3.02
C HIS A 30 2.26 -1.28 2.56
N THR A 31 2.60 -1.07 1.28
CA THR A 31 2.82 0.28 0.74
C THR A 31 2.60 0.34 -0.77
N ILE A 32 2.11 1.48 -1.27
CA ILE A 32 2.17 1.85 -2.67
C ILE A 32 3.65 1.97 -3.08
N GLY A 33 3.99 1.43 -4.24
CA GLY A 33 5.33 1.47 -4.79
C GLY A 33 5.35 1.60 -6.30
N ARG A 34 6.54 1.95 -6.81
CA ARG A 34 6.84 2.02 -8.24
C ARG A 34 7.39 0.71 -8.73
N ILE A 35 6.80 0.21 -9.81
CA ILE A 35 7.37 -0.86 -10.63
C ILE A 35 8.59 -0.30 -11.37
N GLY A 36 9.73 -0.96 -11.21
CA GLY A 36 10.98 -0.55 -11.85
C GLY A 36 11.83 0.35 -10.94
N THR A 37 12.31 1.46 -11.50
CA THR A 37 13.31 2.32 -10.86
C THR A 37 12.67 3.46 -10.05
N PRO A 38 13.45 4.10 -9.15
CA PRO A 38 12.99 5.30 -8.44
C PRO A 38 12.52 6.40 -9.40
N GLY A 39 11.54 7.20 -8.96
CA GLY A 39 10.97 8.27 -9.76
C GLY A 39 10.34 9.35 -8.89
N THR A 40 9.66 10.31 -9.52
CA THR A 40 9.07 11.46 -8.84
C THR A 40 7.53 11.42 -8.86
N THR A 41 6.90 11.85 -7.77
CA THR A 41 5.45 12.11 -7.73
C THR A 41 5.10 13.26 -8.67
N ASP A 42 4.02 13.14 -9.44
CA ASP A 42 3.60 14.20 -10.37
C ASP A 42 3.23 15.50 -9.64
N ALA A 43 3.26 16.62 -10.37
CA ALA A 43 3.05 17.94 -9.79
C ALA A 43 1.64 18.15 -9.24
N PHE A 44 0.61 17.54 -9.86
CA PHE A 44 -0.77 17.68 -9.42
C PHE A 44 -0.98 16.97 -8.08
N THR A 45 -0.62 15.68 -8.00
CA THR A 45 -0.75 14.87 -6.78
C THR A 45 0.03 15.50 -5.63
N ARG A 46 1.26 15.97 -5.89
CA ARG A 46 2.10 16.62 -4.87
C ARG A 46 1.53 17.94 -4.37
N LYS A 47 0.86 18.72 -5.23
CA LYS A 47 0.31 20.02 -4.86
C LYS A 47 -1.04 19.90 -4.16
N TYR A 48 -1.91 19.01 -4.63
CA TYR A 48 -3.32 19.02 -4.25
C TYR A 48 -3.77 17.83 -3.38
N ILE A 49 -3.06 16.69 -3.44
CA ILE A 49 -3.54 15.45 -2.82
C ILE A 49 -2.62 15.01 -1.68
N PHE A 50 -1.32 14.80 -1.97
CA PHE A 50 -0.34 14.35 -0.99
C PHE A 50 0.92 15.23 -0.99
N PRO A 51 0.87 16.43 -0.39
CA PRO A 51 2.05 17.25 -0.15
C PRO A 51 3.12 16.49 0.63
N GLY A 52 4.35 16.48 0.11
CA GLY A 52 5.48 15.74 0.70
C GLY A 52 5.47 14.22 0.47
N GLY A 53 4.44 13.66 -0.16
CA GLY A 53 4.34 12.23 -0.45
C GLY A 53 5.39 11.73 -1.45
N TYR A 54 6.03 10.62 -1.13
CA TYR A 54 7.02 9.94 -1.97
C TYR A 54 6.69 8.46 -2.12
N ILE A 55 6.47 8.01 -3.36
CA ILE A 55 6.23 6.60 -3.66
C ILE A 55 7.57 5.92 -3.99
N PRO A 56 8.05 4.99 -3.13
CA PRO A 56 9.34 4.34 -3.33
C PRO A 56 9.32 3.28 -4.44
N ALA A 57 10.48 3.04 -5.04
CA ALA A 57 10.72 1.78 -5.74
C ALA A 57 10.96 0.63 -4.76
N LEU A 58 10.72 -0.61 -5.19
CA LEU A 58 11.04 -1.79 -4.37
C LEU A 58 12.52 -1.81 -3.98
N SER A 59 13.42 -1.44 -4.91
CA SER A 59 14.86 -1.40 -4.68
C SER A 59 15.27 -0.44 -3.56
N GLU A 60 14.66 0.75 -3.47
CA GLU A 60 14.92 1.70 -2.37
C GLU A 60 14.41 1.17 -1.04
N THR A 61 13.28 0.46 -1.06
CA THR A 61 12.65 -0.08 0.14
C THR A 61 13.49 -1.20 0.74
N VAL A 62 13.91 -2.17 -0.08
CA VAL A 62 14.75 -3.31 0.36
C VAL A 62 16.15 -2.83 0.77
N ALA A 63 16.79 -1.98 -0.04
CA ALA A 63 18.12 -1.45 0.30
C ALA A 63 18.13 -0.69 1.64
N ALA A 64 17.02 -0.01 1.98
CA ALA A 64 16.93 0.71 3.25
C ALA A 64 16.77 -0.21 4.47
N SER A 65 16.23 -1.43 4.31
CA SER A 65 15.98 -2.37 5.40
C SER A 65 17.18 -3.27 5.72
N GLU A 66 18.02 -3.59 4.73
CA GLU A 66 19.12 -4.58 4.82
C GLU A 66 20.05 -4.38 6.02
N LYS A 67 20.44 -3.12 6.29
CA LYS A 67 21.36 -2.75 7.38
C LYS A 67 20.79 -2.95 8.79
N TYR A 68 19.51 -3.25 8.92
CA TYR A 68 18.83 -3.41 10.22
C TYR A 68 18.42 -4.85 10.52
N ARG A 69 19.09 -5.86 9.90
CA ARG A 69 18.78 -7.29 10.09
C ARG A 69 17.29 -7.61 9.84
N LEU A 70 16.68 -6.90 8.91
CA LEU A 70 15.33 -7.19 8.41
C LEU A 70 15.50 -7.94 7.08
N ILE A 71 15.34 -9.26 7.13
CA ILE A 71 15.45 -10.13 5.97
C ILE A 71 14.11 -10.08 5.23
N ALA A 72 14.09 -9.59 3.99
CA ALA A 72 12.89 -9.67 3.16
C ALA A 72 12.59 -11.15 2.83
N SER A 73 11.62 -11.73 3.52
CA SER A 73 11.27 -13.15 3.43
C SER A 73 10.21 -13.44 2.37
N ASP A 74 9.40 -12.44 2.00
CA ASP A 74 8.42 -12.53 0.93
C ASP A 74 8.10 -11.15 0.35
N VAL A 75 7.75 -11.11 -0.94
CA VAL A 75 7.23 -9.90 -1.61
C VAL A 75 6.05 -10.29 -2.47
N GLU A 76 4.86 -9.83 -2.09
CA GLU A 76 3.67 -9.90 -2.93
C GLU A 76 3.40 -8.54 -3.59
N MET A 77 3.09 -8.58 -4.89
CA MET A 77 2.69 -7.41 -5.65
C MET A 77 1.19 -7.46 -5.94
N LEU A 78 0.44 -6.57 -5.30
CA LEU A 78 -0.99 -6.39 -5.50
C LEU A 78 -1.25 -5.49 -6.72
N ARG A 79 -0.88 -5.98 -7.91
CA ARG A 79 -0.90 -5.29 -9.21
C ARG A 79 -2.19 -4.51 -9.49
N LEU A 80 -3.25 -5.22 -9.87
CA LEU A 80 -4.52 -4.62 -10.29
C LEU A 80 -5.53 -4.45 -9.15
N HIS A 81 -5.20 -4.95 -7.96
CA HIS A 81 -6.11 -4.88 -6.80
C HIS A 81 -6.43 -3.43 -6.46
N TYR A 82 -5.41 -2.56 -6.44
CA TYR A 82 -5.61 -1.16 -6.09
C TYR A 82 -6.31 -0.36 -7.19
N ALA A 83 -6.11 -0.71 -8.47
CA ALA A 83 -6.92 -0.16 -9.56
C ALA A 83 -8.42 -0.47 -9.36
N ARG A 84 -8.76 -1.70 -8.98
CA ARG A 84 -10.16 -2.07 -8.67
C ARG A 84 -10.70 -1.28 -7.47
N THR A 85 -9.89 -1.07 -6.43
CA THR A 85 -10.24 -0.23 -5.29
C THR A 85 -10.53 1.22 -5.72
N LEU A 86 -9.66 1.80 -6.55
CA LEU A 86 -9.81 3.18 -7.04
C LEU A 86 -11.05 3.33 -7.94
N ARG A 87 -11.36 2.34 -8.79
CA ARG A 87 -12.61 2.31 -9.56
C ARG A 87 -13.85 2.28 -8.67
N ALA A 88 -13.84 1.44 -7.62
CA ALA A 88 -14.96 1.39 -6.67
C ALA A 88 -15.13 2.73 -5.94
N TRP A 89 -14.04 3.37 -5.53
CA TRP A 89 -14.09 4.71 -4.92
C TRP A 89 -14.59 5.77 -5.88
N TYR A 90 -14.15 5.74 -7.13
CA TYR A 90 -14.60 6.66 -8.18
C TYR A 90 -16.11 6.53 -8.41
N ALA A 91 -16.61 5.31 -8.62
CA ALA A 91 -18.04 5.05 -8.80
C ALA A 91 -18.87 5.50 -7.58
N ASN A 92 -18.38 5.27 -6.37
CA ASN A 92 -19.04 5.74 -5.15
C ASN A 92 -19.05 7.27 -5.06
N CYS A 93 -17.99 7.96 -5.49
CA CYS A 93 -17.96 9.42 -5.55
C CYS A 93 -18.98 9.96 -6.56
N GLU A 94 -19.07 9.36 -7.76
CA GLU A 94 -20.05 9.78 -8.77
C GLU A 94 -21.49 9.58 -8.29
N ALA A 95 -21.79 8.44 -7.67
CA ALA A 95 -23.11 8.16 -7.10
C ALA A 95 -23.50 9.09 -5.96
N ASN A 96 -22.54 9.79 -5.33
CA ASN A 96 -22.76 10.68 -4.19
C ASN A 96 -22.35 12.13 -4.48
N ARG A 97 -22.30 12.54 -5.75
CA ARG A 97 -21.83 13.86 -6.17
C ARG A 97 -22.49 15.01 -5.40
N GLU A 98 -23.82 15.06 -5.37
CA GLU A 98 -24.57 16.16 -4.73
C GLU A 98 -24.21 16.29 -3.25
N ARG A 99 -24.08 15.17 -2.55
CA ARG A 99 -23.68 15.13 -1.14
C ARG A 99 -22.25 15.63 -0.94
N ILE A 100 -21.32 15.24 -1.82
CA ILE A 100 -19.92 15.69 -1.75
C ILE A 100 -19.81 17.18 -2.04
N GLU A 101 -20.48 17.68 -3.08
CA GLU A 101 -20.48 19.10 -3.43
C GLU A 101 -21.11 19.95 -2.32
N ALA A 102 -22.17 19.46 -1.64
CA ALA A 102 -22.77 20.14 -0.49
C ALA A 102 -21.85 20.18 0.74
N MET A 103 -21.00 19.16 0.94
CA MET A 103 -20.04 19.12 2.05
C MET A 103 -18.77 19.97 1.78
N PHE A 104 -18.40 20.12 0.51
CA PHE A 104 -17.19 20.82 0.08
C PHE A 104 -17.55 21.88 -0.95
N ASP A 105 -17.31 21.61 -2.24
CA ASP A 105 -17.79 22.39 -3.38
C ASP A 105 -17.58 21.59 -4.70
N ALA A 106 -18.08 22.13 -5.81
CA ALA A 106 -17.90 21.54 -7.14
C ALA A 106 -16.43 21.52 -7.61
N ARG A 107 -15.59 22.41 -7.08
CA ARG A 107 -14.16 22.45 -7.44
C ARG A 107 -13.42 21.27 -6.81
N PHE A 108 -13.68 20.99 -5.54
CA PHE A 108 -13.16 19.85 -4.80
C PHE A 108 -13.62 18.55 -5.45
N TYR A 109 -14.92 18.41 -5.75
CA TYR A 109 -15.44 17.22 -6.41
C TYR A 109 -14.69 16.91 -7.71
N ARG A 110 -14.49 17.92 -8.56
CA ARG A 110 -13.72 17.77 -9.81
C ARG A 110 -12.25 17.43 -9.58
N MET A 111 -11.62 18.06 -8.59
CA MET A 111 -10.23 17.76 -8.23
C MET A 111 -10.06 16.32 -7.75
N TRP A 112 -10.99 15.86 -6.90
CA TRP A 112 -10.96 14.54 -6.31
C TRP A 112 -11.25 13.44 -7.33
N THR A 113 -12.26 13.62 -8.18
CA THR A 113 -12.56 12.67 -9.26
C THR A 113 -11.46 12.62 -10.31
N PHE A 114 -10.84 13.76 -10.64
CA PHE A 114 -9.64 13.80 -11.49
C PHE A 114 -8.49 13.00 -10.88
N TYR A 115 -8.22 13.17 -9.58
CA TYR A 115 -7.21 12.38 -8.87
C TYR A 115 -7.52 10.88 -8.94
N LEU A 116 -8.75 10.46 -8.61
CA LEU A 116 -9.13 9.05 -8.61
C LEU A 116 -9.02 8.42 -10.01
N ALA A 117 -9.43 9.12 -11.06
CA ALA A 117 -9.29 8.67 -12.43
C ALA A 117 -7.82 8.56 -12.86
N GLY A 118 -7.00 9.57 -12.55
CA GLY A 118 -5.57 9.58 -12.86
C GLY A 118 -4.80 8.49 -12.10
N ALA A 119 -5.08 8.32 -10.82
CA ALA A 119 -4.53 7.24 -10.02
C ALA A 119 -4.94 5.87 -10.59
N THR A 120 -6.21 5.68 -10.97
CA THR A 120 -6.68 4.44 -11.60
C THR A 120 -5.84 4.12 -12.85
N ALA A 121 -5.66 5.09 -13.74
CA ALA A 121 -4.85 4.90 -14.95
C ALA A 121 -3.38 4.56 -14.62
N ALA A 122 -2.80 5.18 -13.59
CA ALA A 122 -1.43 4.89 -13.16
C ALA A 122 -1.25 3.46 -12.61
N PHE A 123 -2.28 2.87 -12.02
CA PHE A 123 -2.26 1.48 -11.54
C PHE A 123 -2.66 0.45 -12.60
N GLU A 124 -3.48 0.81 -13.58
CA GLU A 124 -3.88 -0.11 -14.67
C GLU A 124 -2.86 -0.16 -15.80
N HIS A 125 -2.26 0.98 -16.12
CA HIS A 125 -1.43 1.15 -17.31
C HIS A 125 -0.08 1.81 -17.03
N GLY A 126 0.10 2.36 -15.83
CA GLY A 126 1.35 2.96 -15.40
C GLY A 126 2.22 2.01 -14.57
N GLY A 127 3.25 2.58 -13.96
CA GLY A 127 4.22 1.86 -13.13
C GLY A 127 3.88 1.85 -11.64
N MET A 128 2.60 1.87 -11.24
CA MET A 128 2.21 1.86 -9.82
C MET A 128 1.68 0.48 -9.39
N CYS A 129 2.00 0.07 -8.17
CA CYS A 129 1.44 -1.12 -7.54
C CYS A 129 1.38 -0.96 -6.02
N ASN A 130 0.74 -1.89 -5.32
CA ASN A 130 0.93 -2.03 -3.87
C ASN A 130 1.82 -3.25 -3.60
N TYR A 131 2.86 -3.04 -2.80
CA TYR A 131 3.68 -4.11 -2.25
C TYR A 131 3.13 -4.55 -0.89
N GLN A 132 3.18 -5.85 -0.64
CA GLN A 132 3.26 -6.42 0.71
C GLN A 132 4.63 -7.08 0.84
N ILE A 133 5.50 -6.51 1.67
CA ILE A 133 6.85 -7.02 1.91
C ILE A 133 6.89 -7.60 3.31
N GLN A 134 7.11 -8.90 3.41
CA GLN A 134 7.33 -9.57 4.67
C GLN A 134 8.81 -9.50 5.04
N TYR A 135 9.07 -9.10 6.28
CA TYR A 135 10.40 -9.13 6.87
C TYR A 135 10.43 -10.04 8.08
N CYS A 136 11.53 -10.77 8.27
CA CYS A 136 11.82 -11.50 9.50
C CYS A 136 13.19 -11.13 10.09
N ARG A 137 13.34 -11.31 11.40
CA ARG A 137 14.58 -11.05 12.16
C ARG A 137 15.50 -12.26 12.23
N ASP A 138 14.93 -13.46 12.21
CA ASP A 138 15.64 -14.74 12.15
C ASP A 138 15.21 -15.56 10.92
N ARG A 139 16.15 -16.27 10.31
CA ARG A 139 15.92 -17.14 9.14
C ARG A 139 15.02 -18.36 9.42
N ARG A 140 14.74 -18.64 10.70
CA ARG A 140 13.89 -19.73 11.20
C ARG A 140 12.54 -19.23 11.75
N ALA A 141 12.28 -17.93 11.72
CA ALA A 141 11.06 -17.33 12.27
C ALA A 141 9.79 -17.75 11.52
N LEU A 142 9.93 -18.21 10.27
CA LEU A 142 8.81 -18.57 9.39
C LEU A 142 8.95 -19.99 8.86
N PRO A 143 7.83 -20.68 8.55
CA PRO A 143 7.86 -21.96 7.85
C PRO A 143 8.62 -21.87 6.52
N LEU A 144 9.29 -22.95 6.13
CA LEU A 144 10.08 -23.00 4.89
C LEU A 144 9.25 -22.77 3.61
N THR A 145 7.94 -22.98 3.67
CA THR A 145 7.04 -22.78 2.52
C THR A 145 5.94 -21.81 2.89
N ARG A 146 5.42 -21.09 1.89
CA ARG A 146 4.37 -20.08 2.06
C ARG A 146 2.96 -20.64 2.29
N ARG A 147 2.81 -21.96 2.55
CA ARG A 147 1.49 -22.60 2.74
C ARG A 147 0.68 -21.97 3.87
N TYR A 148 1.34 -21.56 4.94
CA TYR A 148 0.70 -20.88 6.07
C TYR A 148 -0.06 -19.61 5.66
N VAL A 149 0.36 -18.92 4.59
CA VAL A 149 -0.36 -17.75 4.05
C VAL A 149 -1.69 -18.19 3.46
N GLY A 150 -1.68 -19.18 2.56
CA GLY A 150 -2.90 -19.69 1.94
C GLY A 150 -3.87 -20.35 2.94
N GLU A 151 -3.33 -21.06 3.94
CA GLU A 151 -4.12 -21.62 5.03
C GLU A 151 -4.79 -20.52 5.87
N ALA A 152 -4.04 -19.47 6.21
CA ALA A 152 -4.58 -18.31 6.93
C ALA A 152 -5.65 -17.57 6.09
N GLU A 153 -5.41 -17.37 4.80
CA GLU A 153 -6.40 -16.78 3.88
C GLU A 153 -7.68 -17.61 3.80
N GLY A 154 -7.56 -18.94 3.69
CA GLY A 154 -8.71 -19.85 3.68
C GLY A 154 -9.52 -19.74 4.97
N ALA A 155 -8.85 -19.74 6.12
CA ALA A 155 -9.50 -19.55 7.41
C ALA A 155 -10.20 -18.18 7.54
N LEU A 156 -9.56 -17.10 7.07
CA LEU A 156 -10.13 -15.76 7.09
C LEU A 156 -11.33 -15.62 6.16
N ARG A 157 -11.29 -16.20 4.96
CA ARG A 157 -12.43 -16.23 4.03
C ARG A 157 -13.64 -16.96 4.63
N GLY A 158 -13.41 -18.09 5.29
CA GLY A 158 -14.45 -18.82 6.01
C GLY A 158 -15.10 -17.96 7.10
N ARG A 159 -14.30 -17.19 7.86
CA ARG A 159 -14.80 -16.26 8.87
C ARG A 159 -15.58 -15.08 8.27
N TRP A 160 -15.08 -14.49 7.19
CA TRP A 160 -15.74 -13.35 6.52
C TRP A 160 -17.05 -13.75 5.87
N GLY A 161 -17.11 -14.91 5.19
CA GLY A 161 -18.36 -15.44 4.63
C GLY A 161 -19.45 -15.62 5.70
N ASN A 162 -19.05 -16.06 6.90
CA ASN A 162 -19.96 -16.21 8.04
C ASN A 162 -20.41 -14.88 8.67
N LEU A 163 -19.62 -13.81 8.52
CA LEU A 163 -19.95 -12.46 9.02
C LEU A 163 -20.80 -11.66 8.01
N SER A 164 -20.53 -11.78 6.71
CA SER A 164 -21.33 -11.12 5.67
C SER A 164 -22.76 -11.65 5.57
N GLY A 165 -23.00 -12.90 5.97
CA GLY A 165 -24.34 -13.48 6.07
C GLY A 165 -25.17 -13.00 7.28
N ARG A 166 -24.61 -12.15 8.16
CA ARG A 166 -25.32 -11.59 9.33
C ARG A 166 -25.72 -10.12 9.16
N VAL A 167 -25.38 -9.49 8.02
CA VAL A 167 -25.65 -8.07 7.73
C VAL A 167 -26.48 -7.90 6.45
N SER A 168 -27.19 -8.96 6.03
CA SER A 168 -28.23 -8.87 4.99
C SER A 168 -29.60 -8.83 5.62
#